data_AF-A0A7K0C9L6-F1
#
_entry.id   AF-A0A7K0C9L6-F1
#
_cell.length_a   1.000
_cell.length_b   1.000
_cell.length_c   1.000
_cell.angle_alpha   90.00
_cell.angle_beta   90.00
_cell.angle_gamma   90.00
#
_symmetry.space_group_name_H-M   'P 1'
#
loop_
_entity.id
_entity.type
_entity.pdbx_description
1 polymer ?
#
loop_
_entity_poly.entity_id
_entity_poly.type
_entity_poly.pdbx_seq_one_letter_code
_entity_poly.pdbx_strand_id
1 'polypeptide(L)'
;MTARGTADPADLARAWVSGWVISRHVPAPVPEPWGLRIDVGLPKQVARHVLFDADETTARKAAESITTPHTWIKTFVPPETITPWLTPDWTQDAPGFLMSTDLRPEAPLVPAGYTLTSETRGGVIHVRVLATDGSEAPHGQIAPTGALYESLGWRVHARVTGFVYRADPNTSG
;
A
#
# COMPACT_ATOMS: atom_id res chain seq x y z
N MET A 1 29.48 -8.99 -14.33
CA MET A 1 28.13 -8.75 -14.88
C MET A 1 27.22 -9.83 -14.32
N THR A 2 26.68 -9.59 -13.12
CA THR A 2 25.81 -10.54 -12.42
C THR A 2 24.39 -10.35 -12.92
N ALA A 3 23.69 -11.45 -13.22
CA ALA A 3 22.33 -11.44 -13.73
C ALA A 3 21.39 -10.65 -12.81
N ARG A 4 20.52 -9.81 -13.40
CA ARG A 4 19.38 -9.19 -12.74
C ARG A 4 18.45 -10.31 -12.27
N GLY A 5 18.43 -10.59 -10.97
CA GLY A 5 17.33 -11.36 -10.37
C GLY A 5 16.09 -10.47 -10.37
N THR A 6 15.00 -10.92 -10.99
CA THR A 6 13.67 -10.39 -10.67
C THR A 6 13.45 -10.54 -9.17
N ALA A 7 13.17 -9.43 -8.49
CA ALA A 7 12.85 -9.47 -7.07
C ALA A 7 11.66 -10.42 -6.83
N ASP A 8 11.73 -11.23 -5.77
CA ASP A 8 10.63 -12.09 -5.36
C ASP A 8 9.37 -11.21 -5.12
N PRO A 9 8.20 -11.57 -5.69
CA PRO A 9 6.94 -10.88 -5.42
C PRO A 9 6.67 -10.65 -3.91
N ALA A 10 7.03 -11.61 -3.05
CA ALA A 10 6.85 -11.46 -1.61
C ALA A 10 7.79 -10.38 -1.02
N ASP A 11 9.03 -10.30 -1.50
CA ASP A 11 9.98 -9.26 -1.10
C ASP A 11 9.52 -7.87 -1.56
N LEU A 12 9.00 -7.76 -2.79
CA LEU A 12 8.41 -6.52 -3.30
C LEU A 12 7.20 -6.09 -2.48
N ALA A 13 6.33 -7.03 -2.08
CA ALA A 13 5.19 -6.75 -1.23
C ALA A 13 5.63 -6.29 0.17
N ARG A 14 6.67 -6.88 0.77
CA ARG A 14 7.24 -6.44 2.06
C ARG A 14 7.86 -5.05 1.97
N ALA A 15 8.60 -4.76 0.91
CA ALA A 15 9.16 -3.44 0.66
C ALA A 15 8.03 -2.39 0.51
N TRP A 16 6.99 -2.73 -0.23
CA TRP A 16 5.79 -1.91 -0.37
C TRP A 16 5.08 -1.64 0.96
N VAL A 17 4.86 -2.66 1.80
CA VAL A 17 4.28 -2.49 3.14
C VAL A 17 5.15 -1.56 4.00
N SER A 18 6.46 -1.75 3.97
CA SER A 18 7.41 -0.95 4.74
C SER A 18 7.36 0.53 4.34
N GLY A 19 7.42 0.81 3.03
CA GLY A 19 7.30 2.18 2.52
C GLY A 19 5.93 2.79 2.79
N TRP A 20 4.85 1.99 2.69
CA TRP A 20 3.48 2.44 2.96
C TRP A 20 3.30 2.89 4.40
N VAL A 21 3.83 2.12 5.35
CA VAL A 21 3.79 2.39 6.79
C VAL A 21 4.55 3.68 7.13
N ILE A 22 5.77 3.81 6.61
CA ILE A 22 6.60 5.01 6.81
C ILE A 22 5.91 6.25 6.22
N SER A 23 5.44 6.15 4.97
CA SER A 23 4.76 7.23 4.26
C SER A 23 3.55 7.76 5.03
N ARG A 24 2.78 6.89 5.68
CA ARG A 24 1.55 7.26 6.41
C ARG A 24 1.75 7.47 7.90
N HIS A 25 2.98 7.38 8.40
CA HIS A 25 3.29 7.56 9.81
C HIS A 25 2.45 6.65 10.73
N VAL A 26 2.19 5.42 10.29
CA VAL A 26 1.53 4.40 11.12
C VAL A 26 2.58 3.50 11.78
N PRO A 27 2.24 2.73 12.84
CA PRO A 27 3.16 1.79 13.47
C PRO A 27 3.71 0.73 12.49
N ALA A 28 4.84 0.13 12.89
CA ALA A 28 5.45 -0.99 12.17
C ALA A 28 4.45 -2.15 11.97
N PRO A 29 4.53 -2.87 10.84
CA PRO A 29 3.63 -3.99 10.59
C PRO A 29 3.90 -5.15 11.55
N VAL A 30 2.85 -5.83 11.97
CA VAL A 30 2.88 -7.01 12.84
C VAL A 30 2.85 -8.28 11.98
N PRO A 31 3.75 -9.26 12.20
CA PRO A 31 3.68 -10.55 11.51
C PRO A 31 2.40 -11.32 11.87
N GLU A 32 1.78 -11.91 10.86
CA GLU A 32 0.63 -12.81 10.98
C GLU A 32 0.94 -14.14 10.28
N PRO A 33 0.24 -15.24 10.60
CA PRO A 33 0.43 -16.54 9.93
C PRO A 33 0.30 -16.50 8.39
N TRP A 34 -0.36 -15.47 7.84
CA TRP A 34 -0.60 -15.30 6.41
C TRP A 34 0.16 -14.12 5.77
N GLY A 35 0.96 -13.38 6.54
CA GLY A 35 1.68 -12.22 6.01
C GLY A 35 1.91 -11.13 7.06
N LEU A 36 1.46 -9.91 6.78
CA LEU A 36 1.62 -8.76 7.67
C LEU A 36 0.29 -8.08 7.96
N ARG A 37 0.12 -7.61 9.20
CA ARG A 37 -0.96 -6.72 9.62
C ARG A 37 -0.41 -5.32 9.85
N ILE A 38 -1.11 -4.31 9.35
CA ILE A 38 -0.82 -2.90 9.58
C ILE A 38 -1.97 -2.33 10.39
N ASP A 39 -1.69 -1.86 11.60
CA ASP A 39 -2.65 -1.12 12.43
C ASP A 39 -2.69 0.34 11.97
N VAL A 40 -3.82 0.76 11.39
CA VAL A 40 -4.02 2.11 10.84
C VAL A 40 -4.67 3.03 11.86
N GLY A 41 -5.55 2.50 12.72
CA GLY A 41 -6.07 3.18 13.89
C GLY A 41 -7.07 4.31 13.62
N LEU A 42 -7.66 4.37 12.42
CA LEU A 42 -8.66 5.39 12.07
C LEU A 42 -10.09 4.81 12.11
N PRO A 43 -11.13 5.59 12.47
CA PRO A 43 -12.49 5.09 12.66
C PRO A 43 -13.09 4.29 11.50
N LYS A 44 -12.70 4.60 10.25
CA LYS A 44 -13.15 3.90 9.03
C LYS A 44 -12.01 3.21 8.28
N GLN A 45 -10.85 3.09 8.90
CA GLN A 45 -9.67 2.38 8.40
C GLN A 45 -8.92 1.84 9.62
N VAL A 46 -9.35 0.69 10.13
CA VAL A 46 -8.84 0.15 11.38
C VAL A 46 -7.51 -0.55 11.15
N ALA A 47 -7.49 -1.54 10.26
CA ALA A 47 -6.29 -2.31 9.96
C ALA A 47 -6.27 -2.81 8.50
N ARG A 48 -5.10 -3.24 8.04
CA ARG A 48 -4.90 -3.89 6.74
C ARG A 48 -4.04 -5.14 6.93
N HIS A 49 -4.56 -6.30 6.56
CA HIS A 49 -3.81 -7.54 6.42
C HIS A 49 -3.34 -7.68 4.98
N VAL A 50 -2.05 -7.88 4.76
CA VAL A 50 -1.43 -8.09 3.46
C VAL A 50 -0.96 -9.53 3.38
N LEU A 51 -1.59 -10.30 2.49
CA LEU A 51 -1.28 -11.70 2.24
C LEU A 51 -0.35 -11.77 1.03
N PHE A 52 0.87 -12.23 1.24
CA PHE A 52 1.91 -12.23 0.19
C PHE A 52 1.75 -13.36 -0.82
N ASP A 53 1.42 -14.56 -0.31
CA ASP A 53 1.24 -15.77 -1.09
C ASP A 53 -0.03 -16.46 -0.61
N ALA A 54 -1.18 -15.89 -0.97
CA ALA A 54 -2.48 -16.36 -0.51
C ALA A 54 -2.92 -17.59 -1.30
N ASP A 55 -3.11 -18.70 -0.61
CA ASP A 55 -3.90 -19.83 -1.06
C ASP A 55 -5.29 -19.82 -0.40
N GLU A 56 -6.14 -20.78 -0.78
CA GLU A 56 -7.49 -20.88 -0.21
C GLU A 56 -7.47 -21.02 1.31
N THR A 57 -6.57 -21.84 1.85
CA THR A 57 -6.50 -22.14 3.29
C THR A 57 -6.13 -20.90 4.10
N THR A 58 -5.10 -20.18 3.66
CA THR A 58 -4.61 -18.95 4.31
C THR A 58 -5.62 -17.80 4.16
N ALA A 59 -6.25 -17.66 3.00
CA ALA A 59 -7.29 -16.67 2.78
C ALA A 59 -8.53 -16.92 3.64
N ARG A 60 -9.03 -18.16 3.72
CA ARG A 60 -10.15 -18.54 4.60
C ARG A 60 -9.83 -18.25 6.05
N LYS A 61 -8.66 -18.68 6.52
CA LYS A 61 -8.21 -18.43 7.90
C LYS A 61 -8.13 -16.93 8.23
N ALA A 62 -7.62 -16.11 7.31
CA ALA A 62 -7.62 -14.66 7.49
C ALA A 62 -9.06 -14.10 7.53
N ALA A 63 -9.91 -14.52 6.60
CA ALA A 63 -11.29 -14.05 6.49
C ALA A 63 -12.15 -14.40 7.72
N GLU A 64 -11.93 -15.58 8.32
CA GLU A 64 -12.66 -16.06 9.50
C GLU A 64 -12.14 -15.43 10.81
N SER A 65 -10.84 -15.11 10.89
CA SER A 65 -10.24 -14.54 12.10
C SER A 65 -10.47 -13.03 12.25
N ILE A 66 -10.71 -12.32 11.14
CA ILE A 66 -10.91 -10.88 11.14
C ILE A 66 -12.40 -10.57 11.36
N THR A 67 -12.74 -10.10 12.55
CA THR A 67 -14.11 -9.72 12.93
C THR A 67 -14.29 -8.22 13.17
N THR A 68 -13.23 -7.43 13.00
CA THR A 68 -13.27 -5.97 13.25
C THR A 68 -13.69 -5.22 11.99
N PRO A 69 -14.82 -4.49 11.97
CA PRO A 69 -15.26 -3.69 10.83
C PRO A 69 -14.18 -2.71 10.36
N HIS A 70 -14.22 -2.37 9.07
CA HIS A 70 -13.22 -1.48 8.48
C HIS A 70 -11.79 -2.03 8.59
N THR A 71 -11.66 -3.35 8.50
CA THR A 71 -10.39 -4.05 8.33
C THR A 71 -10.29 -4.59 6.91
N TRP A 72 -9.15 -4.40 6.28
CA TRP A 72 -8.93 -4.83 4.90
C TRP A 72 -8.11 -6.11 4.83
N ILE A 73 -8.43 -6.96 3.86
CA ILE A 73 -7.50 -7.91 3.25
C ILE A 73 -6.97 -7.30 1.96
N LYS A 74 -5.65 -7.34 1.76
CA LYS A 74 -4.96 -7.01 0.52
C LYS A 74 -4.16 -8.23 0.09
N THR A 75 -4.33 -8.66 -1.15
CA THR A 75 -3.66 -9.82 -1.74
C THR A 75 -3.24 -9.54 -3.17
N PHE A 76 -2.44 -10.42 -3.75
CA PHE A 76 -2.02 -10.39 -5.15
C PHE A 76 -2.76 -11.44 -6.01
N VAL A 77 -3.70 -12.16 -5.40
CA VAL A 77 -4.59 -13.13 -6.07
C VAL A 77 -5.72 -12.39 -6.82
N PRO A 78 -6.12 -12.85 -8.02
CA PRO A 78 -7.24 -12.26 -8.76
C PRO A 78 -8.55 -12.27 -7.94
N PRO A 79 -9.41 -11.24 -8.04
CA PRO A 79 -10.65 -11.16 -7.26
C PRO A 79 -11.57 -12.36 -7.48
N GLU A 80 -11.69 -12.84 -8.72
CA GLU A 80 -12.49 -14.01 -9.06
C GLU A 80 -12.03 -15.29 -8.38
N THR A 81 -10.74 -15.39 -8.04
CA THR A 81 -10.14 -16.55 -7.37
C THR A 81 -10.33 -16.48 -5.85
N ILE A 82 -10.12 -15.31 -5.23
CA ILE A 82 -10.23 -15.17 -3.77
C ILE A 82 -11.66 -14.96 -3.28
N THR A 83 -12.56 -14.38 -4.08
CA THR A 83 -13.95 -14.10 -3.65
C THR A 83 -14.67 -15.34 -3.10
N PRO A 84 -14.59 -16.53 -3.72
CA PRO A 84 -15.21 -17.76 -3.19
C PRO A 84 -14.62 -18.27 -1.86
N TRP A 85 -13.47 -17.74 -1.44
CA TRP A 85 -12.79 -18.10 -0.21
C TRP A 85 -13.17 -17.20 0.97
N LEU A 86 -13.83 -16.07 0.71
CA LEU A 86 -14.24 -15.11 1.73
C LEU A 86 -15.65 -15.41 2.25
N THR A 87 -15.96 -14.91 3.44
CA THR A 87 -17.33 -14.91 3.98
C THR A 87 -18.18 -13.81 3.32
N PRO A 88 -19.53 -13.86 3.40
CA PRO A 88 -20.41 -12.86 2.79
C PRO A 88 -20.20 -11.41 3.27
N ASP A 89 -19.59 -11.22 4.44
CA ASP A 89 -19.34 -9.90 5.06
C ASP A 89 -18.22 -9.09 4.37
N TRP A 90 -17.52 -9.69 3.40
CA TRP A 90 -16.42 -9.06 2.69
C TRP A 90 -16.90 -8.35 1.42
N THR A 91 -16.61 -7.06 1.31
CA THR A 91 -16.89 -6.27 0.11
C THR A 91 -15.60 -5.96 -0.64
N GLN A 92 -15.58 -6.17 -1.96
CA GLN A 92 -14.43 -5.83 -2.80
C GLN A 92 -14.17 -4.30 -2.80
N ASP A 93 -12.90 -3.94 -2.67
CA ASP A 93 -12.39 -2.57 -2.73
C ASP A 93 -11.97 -2.18 -4.16
N ALA A 94 -11.68 -0.89 -4.38
CA ALA A 94 -11.14 -0.40 -5.64
C ALA A 94 -9.84 -1.15 -6.03
N PRO A 95 -9.62 -1.40 -7.33
CA PRO A 95 -8.42 -2.08 -7.79
C PRO A 95 -7.17 -1.26 -7.49
N GLY A 96 -6.09 -1.94 -7.10
CA GLY A 96 -4.76 -1.36 -6.96
C GLY A 96 -3.71 -2.15 -7.74
N PHE A 97 -2.49 -1.63 -7.79
CA PHE A 97 -1.35 -2.28 -8.44
C PHE A 97 -0.09 -2.10 -7.61
N LEU A 98 0.71 -3.17 -7.52
CA LEU A 98 2.07 -3.12 -7.00
C LEU A 98 2.98 -2.67 -8.12
N MET A 99 3.55 -1.48 -7.97
CA MET A 99 4.35 -0.85 -9.01
C MET A 99 5.67 -0.36 -8.46
N SER A 100 6.71 -0.38 -9.30
CA SER A 100 7.98 0.27 -9.00
C SER A 100 8.45 1.11 -10.18
N THR A 101 9.34 2.05 -9.88
CA THR A 101 10.08 2.82 -10.88
C THR A 101 11.44 3.15 -10.29
N ASP A 102 12.45 3.31 -11.14
CA ASP A 102 13.77 3.73 -10.72
C ASP A 102 13.76 5.25 -10.48
N LEU A 103 14.10 5.64 -9.26
CA LEU A 103 14.15 7.06 -8.90
C LEU A 103 15.39 7.70 -9.48
N ARG A 104 15.22 8.85 -10.11
CA ARG A 104 16.31 9.70 -10.59
C ARG A 104 16.17 11.10 -9.99
N PRO A 105 17.29 11.78 -9.68
CA PRO A 105 17.26 13.20 -9.41
C PRO A 105 16.68 13.94 -10.62
N GLU A 106 15.73 14.82 -10.39
CA GLU A 106 15.12 15.66 -11.41
C GLU A 106 14.96 17.08 -10.86
N ALA A 107 15.27 18.08 -11.70
CA ALA A 107 15.06 19.49 -11.40
C ALA A 107 13.83 19.96 -12.18
N PRO A 108 12.60 19.79 -11.65
CA PRO A 108 11.39 20.13 -12.37
C PRO A 108 11.32 21.65 -12.61
N LEU A 109 10.86 22.04 -13.80
CA LEU A 109 10.52 23.42 -14.09
C LEU A 109 9.26 23.79 -13.31
N VAL A 110 9.36 24.80 -12.45
CA VAL A 110 8.24 25.33 -11.69
C VAL A 110 7.64 26.50 -12.47
N PRO A 111 6.34 26.47 -12.85
CA PRO A 111 5.71 27.59 -13.54
C PRO A 111 5.78 28.88 -12.72
N ALA A 112 5.84 30.02 -13.42
CA ALA A 112 5.85 31.33 -12.77
C ALA A 112 4.62 31.50 -11.84
N GLY A 113 4.84 32.10 -10.68
CA GLY A 113 3.81 32.25 -9.65
C GLY A 113 3.65 31.04 -8.72
N TYR A 114 4.48 30.01 -8.89
CA TYR A 114 4.55 28.86 -7.99
C TYR A 114 5.96 28.64 -7.46
N THR A 115 6.05 28.10 -6.24
CA THR A 115 7.29 27.64 -5.62
C THR A 115 7.16 26.17 -5.27
N LEU A 116 8.18 25.38 -5.59
CA LEU A 116 8.29 23.99 -5.15
C LEU A 116 9.15 23.93 -3.90
N THR A 117 8.61 23.36 -2.82
CA THR A 117 9.37 23.09 -1.60
C THR A 117 9.42 21.59 -1.37
N SER A 118 10.59 21.07 -0.98
CA SER A 118 10.74 19.70 -0.52
C SER A 118 11.30 19.67 0.89
N GLU A 119 10.81 18.74 1.68
CA GLU A 119 11.30 18.48 3.03
C GLU A 119 11.38 16.98 3.29
N THR A 120 12.35 16.54 4.08
CA THR A 120 12.44 15.15 4.53
C THR A 120 12.09 15.08 6.00
N ARG A 121 11.05 14.31 6.35
CA ARG A 121 10.59 14.08 7.72
C ARG A 121 10.42 12.58 7.95
N GLY A 122 11.11 12.03 8.96
CA GLY A 122 10.99 10.61 9.29
C GLY A 122 11.31 9.63 8.15
N GLY A 123 12.20 10.02 7.22
CA GLY A 123 12.51 9.22 6.02
C GLY A 123 11.50 9.33 4.88
N VAL A 124 10.45 10.15 5.04
CA VAL A 124 9.51 10.52 3.98
C VAL A 124 9.94 11.85 3.37
N ILE A 125 10.08 11.87 2.06
CA ILE A 125 10.26 13.11 1.30
C ILE A 125 8.86 13.63 0.98
N HIS A 126 8.53 14.81 1.47
CA HIS A 126 7.32 15.55 1.14
C HIS A 126 7.66 16.64 0.14
N VAL A 127 6.79 16.81 -0.86
CA VAL A 127 6.89 17.84 -1.87
C VAL A 127 5.59 18.63 -1.87
N ARG A 128 5.68 19.95 -1.78
CA ARG A 128 4.55 20.87 -1.86
C ARG A 128 4.80 21.90 -2.94
N VAL A 129 3.76 22.19 -3.71
CA VAL A 129 3.73 23.34 -4.60
C VAL A 129 2.90 24.42 -3.91
N LEU A 130 3.44 25.64 -3.84
CA LEU A 130 2.77 26.79 -3.21
C LEU A 130 2.59 27.88 -4.27
N ALA A 131 1.42 28.51 -4.30
CA ALA A 131 1.24 29.72 -5.10
C ALA A 131 1.88 30.93 -4.40
N THR A 132 2.08 32.02 -5.14
CA THR A 132 2.72 33.26 -4.64
C THR A 132 2.03 33.87 -3.41
N ASP A 133 0.73 33.65 -3.24
CA ASP A 133 -0.06 34.11 -2.10
C ASP A 133 0.03 33.15 -0.88
N GLY A 134 0.84 32.10 -0.97
CA GLY A 134 1.00 31.07 0.05
C GLY A 134 -0.12 30.02 0.04
N SER A 135 -1.09 30.11 -0.88
CA SER A 135 -2.12 29.08 -1.02
C SER A 135 -1.51 27.76 -1.47
N GLU A 136 -2.06 26.68 -0.91
CA GLU A 136 -1.54 25.34 -1.12
C GLU A 136 -2.03 24.80 -2.48
N ALA A 137 -1.08 24.37 -3.31
CA ALA A 137 -1.32 23.67 -4.56
C ALA A 137 -1.09 22.15 -4.34
N PRO A 138 -1.04 21.31 -5.40
CA PRO A 138 -0.84 19.86 -5.24
C PRO A 138 0.40 19.51 -4.41
N HIS A 139 0.29 18.46 -3.59
CA HIS A 139 1.40 17.90 -2.81
C HIS A 139 1.59 16.41 -3.13
N GLY A 140 2.77 15.90 -2.80
CA GLY A 140 3.13 14.50 -2.96
C GLY A 140 4.10 14.06 -1.87
N GLN A 141 4.22 12.74 -1.69
CA GLN A 141 5.16 12.17 -0.73
C GLN A 141 5.67 10.81 -1.18
N ILE A 142 6.91 10.49 -0.79
CA ILE A 142 7.55 9.21 -1.07
C ILE A 142 8.36 8.77 0.15
N ALA A 143 8.28 7.49 0.49
CA ALA A 143 9.17 6.84 1.44
C ALA A 143 10.09 5.90 0.65
N PRO A 144 11.35 6.30 0.34
CA PRO A 144 12.26 5.47 -0.41
C PRO A 144 12.61 4.20 0.37
N THR A 145 12.49 3.04 -0.27
CA THR A 145 12.90 1.75 0.29
C THR A 145 13.88 1.07 -0.66
N GLY A 146 15.14 0.88 -0.23
CA GLY A 146 16.20 0.26 -1.02
C GLY A 146 16.95 1.21 -1.97
N ALA A 147 17.98 0.69 -2.63
CA ALA A 147 18.76 1.39 -3.67
C ALA A 147 18.68 0.59 -4.98
N LEU A 148 18.04 1.16 -6.00
CA LEU A 148 18.02 0.61 -7.35
C LEU A 148 18.41 1.72 -8.33
N TYR A 149 19.28 1.35 -9.28
CA TYR A 149 19.82 2.23 -10.31
C TYR A 149 19.32 1.77 -11.69
N GLU A 150 18.83 2.75 -12.45
CA GLU A 150 18.61 2.82 -13.91
C GLU A 150 17.21 2.55 -14.55
N SER A 151 16.65 3.67 -15.06
CA SER A 151 15.62 3.88 -16.13
C SER A 151 14.12 3.95 -15.77
N LEU A 152 13.47 5.00 -16.30
CA LEU A 152 12.14 5.56 -16.02
C LEU A 152 10.90 4.70 -16.35
N GLY A 153 11.06 3.40 -16.51
CA GLY A 153 9.93 2.52 -16.81
C GLY A 153 9.15 2.23 -15.54
N TRP A 154 7.94 2.77 -15.39
CA TRP A 154 6.99 2.20 -14.43
C TRP A 154 6.79 0.73 -14.76
N ARG A 155 7.03 -0.14 -13.78
CA ARG A 155 6.83 -1.59 -13.90
C ARG A 155 5.67 -1.97 -12.99
N VAL A 156 4.65 -2.58 -13.57
CA VAL A 156 3.58 -3.25 -12.81
C VAL A 156 4.05 -4.66 -12.51
N HIS A 157 4.12 -5.01 -11.24
CA HIS A 157 4.55 -6.34 -10.78
C HIS A 157 3.35 -7.26 -10.55
N ALA A 158 2.27 -6.71 -9.98
CA ALA A 158 1.06 -7.46 -9.70
C ALA A 158 -0.14 -6.53 -9.52
N ARG A 159 -1.35 -7.07 -9.73
CA ARG A 159 -2.59 -6.43 -9.25
C ARG A 159 -2.65 -6.59 -7.73
N VAL A 160 -3.06 -5.54 -7.04
CA VAL A 160 -3.43 -5.59 -5.62
C VAL A 160 -4.94 -5.69 -5.56
N THR A 161 -5.44 -6.84 -5.13
CA THR A 161 -6.86 -7.07 -4.87
C THR A 161 -7.15 -6.78 -3.41
N GLY A 162 -8.20 -6.02 -3.14
CA GLY A 162 -8.59 -5.66 -1.78
C GLY A 162 -10.03 -6.01 -1.47
N PHE A 163 -10.28 -6.40 -0.23
CA PHE A 163 -11.60 -6.57 0.35
C PHE A 163 -11.63 -5.89 1.71
N VAL A 164 -12.78 -5.31 2.06
CA VAL A 164 -13.02 -4.71 3.37
C VAL A 164 -14.09 -5.52 4.09
N TYR A 165 -13.81 -5.87 5.34
CA TYR A 165 -14.79 -6.46 6.24
C TYR A 165 -15.82 -5.41 6.63
N ARG A 166 -17.07 -5.63 6.24
CA ARG A 166 -18.24 -4.88 6.66
C ARG A 166 -18.98 -5.81 7.62
N ALA A 167 -18.94 -5.55 8.93
CA ALA A 167 -19.83 -6.31 9.80
C ALA A 167 -21.27 -6.09 9.33
N ASP A 168 -22.03 -7.17 9.28
CA ASP A 168 -23.46 -7.10 9.08
C ASP A 168 -24.05 -6.25 10.23
N PRO A 169 -24.80 -5.16 9.93
CA PRO A 169 -25.40 -4.34 10.99
C PRO A 169 -26.36 -5.12 11.90
N ASN A 170 -26.75 -6.34 11.53
CA ASN A 170 -27.64 -7.20 12.30
C ASN A 170 -26.94 -8.25 13.19
N THR A 171 -25.62 -8.39 13.17
CA THR A 171 -24.90 -9.43 13.94
C THR A 171 -24.32 -8.90 15.25
N SER A 172 -25.11 -8.12 15.99
CA SER A 172 -24.84 -7.87 17.42
C SER A 172 -25.69 -8.84 18.23
N GLY A 173 -25.11 -9.99 18.57
CA GLY A 173 -25.64 -10.93 19.56
C GLY A 173 -25.19 -10.59 20.97
#